data_AF-A0A0C2WWV2-F1
#
_entry.id   AF-A0A0C2WWV2-F1
#
_cell.length_a   1.000
_cell.length_b   1.000
_cell.length_c   1.000
_cell.angle_alpha   90.00
_cell.angle_beta   90.00
_cell.angle_gamma   90.00
#
_symmetry.space_group_name_H-M   'P 1'
#
loop_
_entity.id
_entity.type
_entity.pdbx_description
1 polymer ?
#
loop_
_entity_poly.entity_id
_entity_poly.type
_entity_poly.pdbx_seq_one_letter_code
_entity_poly.pdbx_strand_id
1 'polypeptide(L)'
;IPWDQLTELKIQQGQLPSTFLDIIRHCPRLQSLSFQFADPEEWQVPQPSTAVNINTFGVGGPEVPSSFPITHDTLRCLRLDFTSFPHALLESIILPALIELECECLGFDELSSRCPQLLIFFTQSNCQLQKLALVRPKFTPNELLECLKHRSCQTLTHLVIGNDLEEMMTMFDKELLVHLTYSEDNKTVPICPKLAELEIYFCYLLHRFSPDLMGKMIQSR
;
A
#
# COMPACT_ATOMS: atom_id res chain seq x y z
N ILE A 1 13.86 25.59 -6.33
CA ILE A 1 14.20 24.25 -6.86
C ILE A 1 13.46 24.10 -8.18
N PRO A 2 14.10 23.66 -9.28
CA PRO A 2 13.41 23.35 -10.52
C PRO A 2 12.59 22.06 -10.34
N TRP A 3 11.35 22.22 -9.87
CA TRP A 3 10.44 21.11 -9.52
C TRP A 3 10.15 20.19 -10.72
N ASP A 4 10.18 20.73 -11.93
CA ASP A 4 9.99 20.02 -13.19
C ASP A 4 11.13 19.04 -13.52
N GLN A 5 12.29 19.19 -12.89
CA GLN A 5 13.46 18.32 -13.08
C GLN A 5 13.65 17.32 -11.94
N LEU A 6 12.80 17.35 -10.93
CA LEU A 6 12.93 16.51 -9.75
C LEU A 6 12.60 15.05 -10.10
N THR A 7 13.54 14.15 -9.82
CA THR A 7 13.39 12.70 -10.05
C THR A 7 13.15 11.92 -8.75
N GLU A 8 13.52 12.50 -7.62
CA GLU A 8 13.36 11.89 -6.30
C GLU A 8 12.95 12.95 -5.29
N LEU A 9 11.97 12.62 -4.45
CA LEU A 9 11.48 13.49 -3.39
C LEU A 9 11.18 12.66 -2.15
N LYS A 10 11.68 13.12 -1.01
CA LYS A 10 11.42 12.55 0.29
C LYS A 10 10.91 13.62 1.25
N ILE A 11 9.74 13.39 1.83
CA ILE A 11 9.10 14.29 2.80
C ILE A 11 8.75 13.45 4.04
N GLN A 12 9.51 13.66 5.11
CA GLN A 12 9.40 12.93 6.40
C GLN A 12 8.74 13.78 7.49
N GLN A 13 8.02 14.81 7.10
CA GLN A 13 7.23 15.61 8.01
C GLN A 13 5.78 15.48 7.55
N GLY A 14 4.87 15.19 8.47
CA GLY A 14 3.45 15.03 8.17
C GLY A 14 2.95 16.16 7.26
N GLN A 15 2.45 15.81 6.09
CA GLN A 15 1.85 16.73 5.12
C GLN A 15 0.40 16.36 4.83
N LEU A 16 -0.32 17.34 4.27
CA LEU A 16 -1.70 17.15 3.83
C LEU A 16 -1.77 16.32 2.54
N PRO A 17 -2.87 15.56 2.33
CA PRO A 17 -3.16 14.88 1.07
C PRO A 17 -3.13 15.78 -0.18
N SER A 18 -3.53 17.05 -0.04
CA SER A 18 -3.47 18.03 -1.13
C SER A 18 -2.04 18.27 -1.62
N THR A 19 -1.09 18.38 -0.69
CA THR A 19 0.34 18.56 -1.00
C THR A 19 0.87 17.39 -1.82
N PHE A 20 0.46 16.15 -1.48
CA PHE A 20 0.81 14.97 -2.26
C PHE A 20 0.30 15.09 -3.70
N LEU A 21 -0.97 15.42 -3.90
CA LEU A 21 -1.56 15.56 -5.24
C LEU A 21 -0.91 16.68 -6.04
N ASP A 22 -0.53 17.78 -5.38
CA ASP A 22 0.19 18.87 -6.04
C ASP A 22 1.59 18.45 -6.47
N ILE A 23 2.30 17.64 -5.69
CA ILE A 23 3.60 17.06 -6.09
C ILE A 23 3.42 16.18 -7.33
N ILE A 24 2.47 15.25 -7.30
CA ILE A 24 2.17 14.36 -8.43
C ILE A 24 1.82 15.18 -9.68
N ARG A 25 1.07 16.28 -9.54
CA ARG A 25 0.68 17.11 -10.69
C ARG A 25 1.83 17.93 -11.27
N HIS A 26 2.73 18.45 -10.42
CA HIS A 26 3.73 19.44 -10.84
C HIS A 26 5.14 18.88 -11.03
N CYS A 27 5.39 17.61 -10.68
CA CYS A 27 6.70 16.97 -10.81
C CYS A 27 6.66 15.83 -11.86
N PRO A 28 6.43 16.11 -13.15
CA PRO A 28 6.16 15.08 -14.18
C PRO A 28 7.35 14.14 -14.47
N ARG A 29 8.54 14.42 -13.93
CA ARG A 29 9.74 13.58 -14.06
C ARG A 29 10.04 12.76 -12.80
N LEU A 30 9.19 12.85 -11.78
CA LEU A 30 9.39 12.18 -10.52
C LEU A 30 9.36 10.66 -10.74
N GLN A 31 10.38 9.97 -10.25
CA GLN A 31 10.53 8.52 -10.35
C GLN A 31 10.40 7.86 -8.98
N SER A 32 10.80 8.55 -7.91
CA SER A 32 10.71 8.06 -6.53
C SER A 32 10.08 9.11 -5.62
N LEU A 33 9.06 8.71 -4.88
CA LEU A 33 8.39 9.56 -3.89
C LEU A 33 8.26 8.81 -2.56
N SER A 34 8.79 9.39 -1.49
CA SER A 34 8.53 8.98 -0.11
C SER A 34 7.82 10.11 0.61
N PHE A 35 6.63 9.83 1.15
CA PHE A 35 5.74 10.86 1.66
C PHE A 35 5.07 10.41 2.96
N GLN A 36 5.23 11.23 4.00
CA GLN A 36 4.55 11.05 5.28
C GLN A 36 3.33 11.97 5.38
N PHE A 37 2.15 11.40 5.63
CA PHE A 37 0.93 12.16 5.89
C PHE A 37 0.88 12.64 7.33
N ALA A 38 0.37 13.86 7.52
CA ALA A 38 0.05 14.40 8.84
C ALA A 38 -1.11 13.63 9.46
N ASP A 39 -1.13 13.53 10.78
CA ASP A 39 -2.24 12.93 11.49
C ASP A 39 -3.54 13.74 11.26
N PRO A 40 -4.69 13.10 10.97
CA PRO A 40 -5.97 13.80 10.88
C PRO A 40 -6.27 14.72 12.07
N GLU A 41 -5.81 14.37 13.27
CA GLU A 41 -5.98 15.21 14.46
C GLU A 41 -5.19 16.52 14.37
N GLU A 42 -4.02 16.49 13.73
CA GLU A 42 -3.20 17.69 13.47
C GLU A 42 -3.81 18.60 12.40
N TRP A 43 -4.73 18.10 11.56
CA TRP A 43 -5.41 18.91 10.55
C TRP A 43 -6.39 19.92 11.16
N GLN A 44 -6.79 19.73 12.42
CA GLN A 44 -7.80 20.55 13.09
C GLN A 44 -7.23 21.73 13.89
N VAL A 45 -5.91 21.89 13.95
CA VAL A 45 -5.34 23.08 14.62
C VAL A 45 -5.72 24.32 13.80
N PRO A 46 -6.48 25.28 14.38
CA PRO A 46 -6.87 26.48 13.66
C PRO A 46 -5.61 27.27 13.34
N GLN A 47 -5.17 27.26 12.08
CA GLN A 47 -4.22 28.27 11.64
C GLN A 47 -4.89 29.64 11.76
N PRO A 48 -4.19 30.68 12.24
CA PRO A 48 -4.76 32.00 12.36
C PRO A 48 -5.11 32.54 10.97
N SER A 49 -6.40 32.44 10.62
CA SER A 49 -7.12 33.25 9.64
C SER A 49 -6.45 33.42 8.26
N THR A 50 -6.60 32.42 7.41
CA THR A 50 -7.02 32.66 6.01
C THR A 50 -7.90 31.49 5.61
N ALA A 51 -9.21 31.68 5.69
CA ALA A 51 -10.20 30.63 5.51
C ALA A 51 -10.14 30.07 4.08
N VAL A 52 -9.60 28.87 3.92
CA VAL A 52 -10.01 27.93 2.88
C VAL A 52 -10.56 26.72 3.62
N ASN A 53 -11.88 26.65 3.71
CA ASN A 53 -12.63 25.54 4.28
C ASN A 53 -12.36 24.27 3.45
N ILE A 54 -11.63 23.30 4.00
CA ILE A 54 -11.53 21.94 3.45
C ILE A 54 -12.27 20.99 4.41
N ASN A 55 -13.51 21.32 4.75
CA ASN A 55 -14.42 20.42 5.45
C ASN A 55 -15.64 20.17 4.56
N THR A 56 -15.50 19.26 3.58
CA THR A 56 -16.66 18.63 2.93
C THR A 56 -16.32 17.24 2.38
N PHE A 57 -16.19 16.26 3.27
CA PHE A 57 -16.42 14.84 2.92
C PHE A 57 -17.46 14.23 3.87
N GLY A 58 -18.57 14.96 4.07
CA GLY A 58 -19.73 14.53 4.84
C GLY A 58 -21.03 15.02 4.18
N VAL A 59 -21.72 14.09 3.51
CA VAL A 59 -23.16 14.01 3.22
C VAL A 59 -23.92 15.33 2.97
N GLY A 60 -24.12 15.69 1.69
CA GLY A 60 -25.23 16.59 1.29
C GLY A 60 -24.88 17.93 0.61
N GLY A 61 -23.68 18.10 0.04
CA GLY A 61 -23.31 19.27 -0.78
C GLY A 61 -23.33 18.97 -2.29
N PRO A 62 -23.42 19.99 -3.17
CA PRO A 62 -23.53 19.81 -4.62
C PRO A 62 -22.32 19.03 -5.13
N GLU A 63 -22.59 18.03 -5.96
CA GLU A 63 -21.61 17.13 -6.57
C GLU A 63 -20.37 17.90 -7.02
N VAL A 64 -19.27 17.73 -6.26
CA VAL A 64 -17.95 18.17 -6.66
C VAL A 64 -17.68 17.49 -8.00
N PRO A 65 -17.31 18.22 -9.07
CA PRO A 65 -17.07 17.61 -10.36
C PRO A 65 -16.07 16.49 -10.16
N SER A 66 -16.47 15.28 -10.56
CA SER A 66 -15.67 14.07 -10.59
C SER A 66 -14.29 14.39 -11.18
N SER A 67 -13.35 14.73 -10.31
CA SER A 67 -12.02 15.13 -10.75
C SER A 67 -11.40 13.88 -11.36
N PHE A 68 -11.12 13.93 -12.65
CA PHE A 68 -10.45 12.83 -13.32
C PHE A 68 -9.18 12.46 -12.54
N PRO A 69 -8.90 11.16 -12.35
CA PRO A 69 -7.68 10.73 -11.67
C PRO A 69 -6.44 11.32 -12.35
N ILE A 70 -5.46 11.73 -11.55
CA ILE A 70 -4.18 12.27 -12.02
C ILE A 70 -3.31 11.09 -12.46
N THR A 71 -2.97 11.02 -13.74
CA THR A 71 -2.03 10.04 -14.25
C THR A 71 -0.59 10.54 -14.11
N HIS A 72 0.31 9.69 -13.61
CA HIS A 72 1.73 9.99 -13.48
C HIS A 72 2.60 8.88 -14.09
N ASP A 73 3.08 9.09 -15.31
CA ASP A 73 3.67 8.04 -16.14
C ASP A 73 5.13 7.68 -15.82
N THR A 74 5.82 8.46 -14.98
CA THR A 74 7.23 8.20 -14.66
C THR A 74 7.47 7.67 -13.25
N LEU A 75 6.46 7.68 -12.38
CA LEU A 75 6.65 7.34 -10.97
C LEU A 75 6.77 5.82 -10.85
N ARG A 76 7.92 5.37 -10.34
CA ARG A 76 8.34 3.97 -10.26
C ARG A 76 8.34 3.45 -8.83
N CYS A 77 8.72 4.29 -7.87
CA CYS A 77 8.77 3.96 -6.46
C CYS A 77 7.87 4.90 -5.67
N LEU A 78 6.94 4.33 -4.91
CA LEU A 78 6.05 5.09 -4.02
C LEU A 78 6.12 4.50 -2.61
N ARG A 79 6.52 5.32 -1.65
CA ARG A 79 6.47 5.01 -0.23
C ARG A 79 5.52 5.97 0.49
N LEU A 80 4.52 5.43 1.16
CA LEU A 80 3.52 6.17 1.90
C LEU A 80 3.56 5.78 3.37
N ASP A 81 3.77 6.76 4.23
CA ASP A 81 3.69 6.59 5.69
C ASP A 81 2.47 7.39 6.17
N PHE A 82 1.47 6.75 6.78
CA PHE A 82 0.21 7.41 7.17
C PHE A 82 -0.34 6.89 8.49
N THR A 83 -0.99 7.75 9.28
CA THR A 83 -1.72 7.29 10.48
C THR A 83 -3.12 6.78 10.14
N SER A 84 -3.78 7.39 9.16
CA SER A 84 -5.04 6.92 8.57
C SER A 84 -4.91 6.74 7.06
N PHE A 85 -5.55 5.71 6.51
CA PHE A 85 -5.40 5.39 5.10
C PHE A 85 -6.13 6.41 4.23
N PRO A 86 -5.44 7.13 3.31
CA PRO A 86 -6.06 8.19 2.55
C PRO A 86 -6.85 7.61 1.35
N HIS A 87 -8.01 7.02 1.62
CA HIS A 87 -8.82 6.30 0.61
C HIS A 87 -9.06 7.13 -0.66
N ALA A 88 -9.53 8.37 -0.51
CA ALA A 88 -9.81 9.27 -1.63
C ALA A 88 -8.54 9.64 -2.44
N LEU A 89 -7.36 9.55 -1.82
CA LEU A 89 -6.10 9.88 -2.49
C LEU A 89 -5.73 8.80 -3.51
N LEU A 90 -5.78 7.52 -3.13
CA LEU A 90 -5.42 6.43 -4.04
C LEU A 90 -6.39 6.30 -5.21
N GLU A 91 -7.66 6.65 -5.01
CA GLU A 91 -8.65 6.70 -6.09
C GLU A 91 -8.44 7.87 -7.06
N SER A 92 -7.70 8.89 -6.62
CA SER A 92 -7.43 10.10 -7.41
C SER A 92 -6.14 10.04 -8.23
N ILE A 93 -5.42 8.91 -8.22
CA ILE A 93 -4.15 8.75 -8.94
C ILE A 93 -4.09 7.48 -9.78
N ILE A 94 -3.40 7.53 -10.91
CA ILE A 94 -3.11 6.40 -11.80
C ILE A 94 -1.61 6.37 -12.04
N LEU A 95 -0.94 5.29 -11.60
CA LEU A 95 0.51 5.16 -11.64
C LEU A 95 0.95 3.95 -12.50
N PRO A 96 0.88 4.05 -13.85
CA PRO A 96 1.08 2.90 -14.72
C PRO A 96 2.52 2.38 -14.73
N ALA A 97 3.50 3.24 -14.43
CA ALA A 97 4.91 2.87 -14.36
C ALA A 97 5.37 2.39 -12.97
N LEU A 98 4.46 2.27 -12.00
CA LEU A 98 4.80 1.87 -10.64
C LEU A 98 5.35 0.44 -10.61
N ILE A 99 6.53 0.27 -10.02
CA ILE A 99 7.19 -1.02 -9.84
C ILE A 99 7.43 -1.35 -8.36
N GLU A 100 7.48 -0.33 -7.49
CA GLU A 100 7.67 -0.52 -6.05
C GLU A 100 6.63 0.28 -5.28
N LEU A 101 5.89 -0.41 -4.41
CA LEU A 101 4.95 0.21 -3.47
C LEU A 101 5.30 -0.20 -2.05
N GLU A 102 5.47 0.79 -1.18
CA GLU A 102 5.62 0.61 0.26
C GLU A 102 4.55 1.42 0.98
N CYS A 103 3.73 0.74 1.79
CA CYS A 103 2.70 1.36 2.60
C CYS A 103 2.95 1.01 4.06
N GLU A 104 3.20 2.04 4.88
CA GLU A 104 3.35 1.90 6.31
C GLU A 104 2.23 2.65 7.05
N CYS A 105 1.46 1.89 7.82
CA CYS A 105 0.44 2.46 8.69
C CYS A 105 0.97 2.71 10.09
N LEU A 106 1.08 3.96 10.47
CA LEU A 106 1.54 4.40 11.79
C LEU A 106 0.41 4.41 12.84
N GLY A 107 -0.86 4.44 12.44
CA GLY A 107 -2.00 4.63 13.34
C GLY A 107 -2.67 3.33 13.80
N PHE A 108 -3.37 3.44 14.94
CA PHE A 108 -4.03 2.31 15.62
C PHE A 108 -5.47 2.08 15.16
N ASP A 109 -5.99 2.87 14.22
CA ASP A 109 -7.42 2.85 13.90
C ASP A 109 -7.90 1.44 13.49
N GLU A 110 -8.87 0.90 14.24
CA GLU A 110 -9.04 -0.55 14.42
C GLU A 110 -9.97 -1.22 13.39
N LEU A 111 -10.71 -0.46 12.58
CA LEU A 111 -12.01 -0.98 12.14
C LEU A 111 -12.22 -1.27 10.66
N SER A 112 -11.27 -0.99 9.75
CA SER A 112 -11.48 -1.33 8.33
C SER A 112 -10.25 -1.84 7.61
N SER A 113 -10.42 -2.98 6.94
CA SER A 113 -9.44 -3.48 5.98
C SER A 113 -9.28 -2.52 4.82
N ARG A 114 -8.04 -2.33 4.38
CA ARG A 114 -7.67 -1.43 3.27
C ARG A 114 -7.46 -2.17 1.95
N CYS A 115 -7.70 -3.48 1.94
CA CYS A 115 -7.50 -4.31 0.77
C CYS A 115 -8.36 -3.84 -0.43
N PRO A 116 -9.65 -3.50 -0.28
CA PRO A 116 -10.47 -3.07 -1.41
C PRO A 116 -9.92 -1.83 -2.12
N GLN A 117 -9.40 -0.85 -1.38
CA GLN A 117 -8.89 0.39 -1.95
C GLN A 117 -7.54 0.18 -2.66
N LEU A 118 -6.69 -0.69 -2.12
CA LEU A 118 -5.46 -1.08 -2.79
C LEU A 118 -5.74 -1.83 -4.10
N LEU A 119 -6.77 -2.70 -4.12
CA LEU A 119 -7.22 -3.39 -5.32
C LEU A 119 -7.79 -2.44 -6.38
N ILE A 120 -8.58 -1.43 -5.97
CA ILE A 120 -9.06 -0.37 -6.86
C ILE A 120 -7.87 0.37 -7.49
N PHE A 121 -6.92 0.80 -6.66
CA PHE A 121 -5.71 1.47 -7.10
C PHE A 121 -4.90 0.63 -8.10
N PHE A 122 -4.69 -0.67 -7.83
CA PHE A 122 -4.00 -1.55 -8.76
C PHE A 122 -4.78 -1.77 -10.07
N THR A 123 -6.10 -1.87 -9.99
CA THR A 123 -6.96 -2.04 -11.17
C THR A 123 -6.85 -0.83 -12.08
N GLN A 124 -6.93 0.37 -11.51
CA GLN A 124 -6.85 1.65 -12.22
C GLN A 124 -5.44 1.89 -12.79
N SER A 125 -4.40 1.70 -11.97
CA SER A 125 -3.01 1.92 -12.38
C SER A 125 -2.52 0.88 -13.39
N ASN A 126 -3.06 -0.34 -13.36
CA ASN A 126 -2.63 -1.44 -14.23
C ASN A 126 -1.09 -1.62 -14.25
N CYS A 127 -0.46 -1.37 -13.11
CA CYS A 127 0.98 -1.44 -12.94
C CYS A 127 1.47 -2.88 -12.82
N GLN A 128 2.80 -3.07 -12.92
CA GLN A 128 3.48 -4.36 -12.79
C GLN A 128 4.50 -4.28 -11.65
N LEU A 129 4.06 -4.57 -10.43
CA LEU A 129 4.88 -4.46 -9.24
C LEU A 129 5.98 -5.51 -9.23
N GLN A 130 7.17 -5.10 -8.87
CA GLN A 130 8.32 -5.94 -8.55
C GLN A 130 8.51 -6.02 -7.02
N LYS A 131 8.22 -4.93 -6.31
CA LYS A 131 8.26 -4.88 -4.84
C LYS A 131 6.94 -4.39 -4.26
N LEU A 132 6.47 -5.09 -3.23
CA LEU A 132 5.31 -4.71 -2.43
C LEU A 132 5.68 -4.87 -0.96
N ALA A 133 5.65 -3.76 -0.23
CA ALA A 133 5.89 -3.73 1.20
C ALA A 133 4.64 -3.19 1.90
N LEU A 134 4.06 -4.02 2.77
CA LEU A 134 2.86 -3.71 3.54
C LEU A 134 3.19 -3.84 5.02
N VAL A 135 3.35 -2.72 5.70
CA VAL A 135 3.66 -2.67 7.14
C VAL A 135 2.43 -2.19 7.89
N ARG A 136 1.94 -3.02 8.81
CA ARG A 136 0.67 -2.87 9.53
C ARG A 136 -0.52 -2.65 8.59
N PRO A 137 -0.72 -3.50 7.55
CA PRO A 137 -1.82 -3.32 6.61
C PRO A 137 -3.19 -3.66 7.22
N LYS A 138 -3.21 -4.37 8.36
CA LYS A 138 -4.42 -4.88 9.04
C LYS A 138 -5.27 -5.77 8.14
N PHE A 139 -4.63 -6.50 7.22
CA PHE A 139 -5.32 -7.45 6.34
C PHE A 139 -5.63 -8.73 7.09
N THR A 140 -6.78 -9.32 6.83
CA THR A 140 -6.98 -10.75 7.11
C THR A 140 -6.16 -11.59 6.12
N PRO A 141 -5.84 -12.86 6.43
CA PRO A 141 -5.15 -13.74 5.49
C PRO A 141 -5.83 -13.83 4.12
N ASN A 142 -7.17 -13.87 4.09
CA ASN A 142 -7.95 -13.92 2.85
C ASN A 142 -7.83 -12.64 2.02
N GLU A 143 -7.83 -11.48 2.67
CA GLU A 143 -7.67 -10.19 2.00
C GLU A 143 -6.26 -10.03 1.43
N LEU A 144 -5.24 -10.47 2.17
CA LEU A 144 -3.87 -10.50 1.66
C LEU A 144 -3.75 -11.45 0.46
N LEU A 145 -4.36 -12.64 0.53
CA LEU A 145 -4.42 -13.58 -0.57
C LEU A 145 -5.11 -12.97 -1.81
N GLU A 146 -6.22 -12.27 -1.63
CA GLU A 146 -6.93 -11.58 -2.70
C GLU A 146 -6.06 -10.48 -3.36
N CYS A 147 -5.40 -9.66 -2.54
CA CYS A 147 -4.44 -8.64 -2.98
C CYS A 147 -3.31 -9.25 -3.82
N LEU A 148 -2.70 -10.36 -3.37
CA LEU A 148 -1.59 -11.01 -4.06
C LEU A 148 -2.01 -11.77 -5.32
N LYS A 149 -3.29 -12.17 -5.44
CA LYS A 149 -3.85 -12.74 -6.67
C LYS A 149 -4.03 -11.70 -7.78
N HIS A 150 -4.05 -10.41 -7.44
CA HIS A 150 -4.23 -9.34 -8.42
C HIS A 150 -3.13 -9.37 -9.50
N ARG A 151 -3.48 -9.02 -10.75
CA ARG A 151 -2.57 -9.07 -11.91
C ARG A 151 -1.29 -8.24 -11.73
N SER A 152 -1.38 -7.13 -10.98
CA SER A 152 -0.24 -6.26 -10.69
C SER A 152 0.84 -6.93 -9.84
N CYS A 153 0.50 -7.99 -9.11
CA CYS A 153 1.41 -8.76 -8.26
C CYS A 153 2.04 -9.96 -8.99
N GLN A 154 1.73 -10.21 -10.27
CA GLN A 154 2.23 -11.37 -11.02
C GLN A 154 3.72 -11.26 -11.37
N THR A 155 4.26 -10.04 -11.37
CA THR A 155 5.68 -9.76 -11.58
C THR A 155 6.46 -9.60 -10.29
N LEU A 156 5.82 -9.79 -9.14
CA LEU A 156 6.39 -9.51 -7.83
C LEU A 156 7.59 -10.42 -7.55
N THR A 157 8.73 -9.81 -7.27
CA THR A 157 9.98 -10.49 -6.90
C THR A 157 10.29 -10.32 -5.42
N HIS A 158 9.78 -9.27 -4.77
CA HIS A 158 10.00 -8.97 -3.37
C HIS A 158 8.69 -8.64 -2.66
N LEU A 159 8.37 -9.41 -1.62
CA LEU A 159 7.21 -9.20 -0.76
C LEU A 159 7.68 -8.97 0.67
N VAL A 160 7.28 -7.84 1.25
CA VAL A 160 7.52 -7.51 2.66
C VAL A 160 6.18 -7.35 3.36
N ILE A 161 5.92 -8.15 4.39
CA ILE A 161 4.74 -8.02 5.24
C ILE A 161 5.18 -7.82 6.67
N GLY A 162 4.80 -6.72 7.30
CA GLY A 162 5.11 -6.44 8.70
C GLY A 162 3.86 -6.20 9.53
N ASN A 163 3.87 -6.59 10.80
CA ASN A 163 2.91 -6.15 11.79
C ASN A 163 3.57 -5.47 13.00
N ASP A 164 2.77 -4.92 13.91
CA ASP A 164 3.24 -4.53 15.23
C ASP A 164 3.31 -5.73 16.18
N LEU A 165 4.20 -5.65 17.18
CA LEU A 165 4.37 -6.67 18.22
C LEU A 165 3.11 -6.84 19.10
N GLU A 166 2.36 -5.75 19.27
CA GLU A 166 1.18 -5.72 20.13
C GLU A 166 -0.06 -6.30 19.45
N GLU A 167 -0.14 -6.22 18.12
CA GLU A 167 -1.25 -6.74 17.34
C GLU A 167 -1.05 -8.24 17.03
N MET A 168 -1.53 -9.11 17.91
CA MET A 168 -1.50 -10.58 17.76
C MET A 168 -2.38 -11.14 16.61
N MET A 169 -2.67 -10.36 15.56
CA MET A 169 -3.41 -10.84 14.39
C MET A 169 -2.52 -11.67 13.48
N THR A 170 -2.94 -12.92 13.21
CA THR A 170 -2.26 -13.78 12.23
C THR A 170 -2.61 -13.32 10.82
N MET A 171 -1.69 -12.63 10.15
CA MET A 171 -1.81 -12.32 8.71
C MET A 171 -1.43 -13.50 7.81
N PHE A 172 -0.61 -14.42 8.32
CA PHE A 172 -0.24 -15.64 7.61
C PHE A 172 -0.93 -16.83 8.25
N ASP A 173 -1.73 -17.53 7.46
CA ASP A 173 -2.20 -18.86 7.77
C ASP A 173 -1.52 -19.90 6.86
N LYS A 174 -1.83 -21.17 7.12
CA LYS A 174 -1.31 -22.28 6.32
C LYS A 174 -1.72 -22.16 4.85
N GLU A 175 -2.92 -21.66 4.55
CA GLU A 175 -3.45 -21.59 3.21
C GLU A 175 -2.72 -20.55 2.36
N LEU A 176 -2.49 -19.35 2.87
CA LEU A 176 -1.74 -18.31 2.20
C LEU A 176 -0.30 -18.75 1.90
N LEU A 177 0.35 -19.40 2.87
CA LEU A 177 1.73 -19.90 2.69
C LEU A 177 1.81 -21.00 1.63
N VAL A 178 0.84 -21.92 1.60
CA VAL A 178 0.72 -22.93 0.54
C VAL A 178 0.61 -22.22 -0.81
N HIS A 179 -0.31 -21.26 -0.97
CA HIS A 179 -0.47 -20.53 -2.22
C HIS A 179 0.81 -19.78 -2.67
N LEU A 180 1.63 -19.28 -1.73
CA LEU A 180 2.90 -18.59 -2.02
C LEU A 180 4.07 -19.51 -2.37
N THR A 181 4.03 -20.77 -1.98
CA THR A 181 5.19 -21.67 -2.06
C THR A 181 4.94 -22.93 -2.88
N TYR A 182 3.79 -23.60 -2.70
CA TYR A 182 3.53 -24.90 -3.30
C TYR A 182 2.04 -25.22 -3.46
N SER A 183 1.66 -25.86 -4.57
CA SER A 183 0.37 -26.55 -4.68
C SER A 183 0.58 -28.05 -4.51
N GLU A 184 0.00 -28.66 -3.46
CA GLU A 184 0.09 -30.12 -3.24
C GLU A 184 -0.29 -30.97 -4.45
N ASP A 185 -1.11 -30.43 -5.34
CA ASP A 185 -1.67 -31.16 -6.46
C ASP A 185 -0.97 -30.92 -7.82
N ASN A 186 0.13 -30.15 -7.89
CA ASN A 186 0.77 -29.70 -9.14
C ASN A 186 -0.21 -29.02 -10.15
N LYS A 187 -1.44 -28.70 -9.72
CA LYS A 187 -2.52 -28.20 -10.56
C LYS A 187 -2.74 -26.70 -10.43
N THR A 188 -2.37 -26.10 -9.30
CA THR A 188 -2.57 -24.66 -9.09
C THR A 188 -1.24 -23.92 -9.24
N VAL A 189 -1.27 -22.86 -10.04
CA VAL A 189 -0.13 -21.96 -10.24
C VAL A 189 0.07 -21.17 -8.95
N PRO A 190 1.29 -21.10 -8.38
CA PRO A 190 1.54 -20.35 -7.17
C PRO A 190 1.20 -18.86 -7.37
N ILE A 191 0.70 -18.22 -6.32
CA ILE A 191 0.52 -16.76 -6.33
C ILE A 191 1.91 -16.12 -6.31
N CYS A 192 2.11 -15.08 -7.12
CA CYS A 192 3.42 -14.43 -7.31
C CYS A 192 4.51 -15.42 -7.77
N PRO A 193 4.41 -16.01 -8.97
CA PRO A 193 5.32 -17.07 -9.44
C PRO A 193 6.79 -16.64 -9.60
N LYS A 194 7.08 -15.33 -9.53
CA LYS A 194 8.43 -14.76 -9.61
C LYS A 194 9.01 -14.35 -8.26
N LEU A 195 8.29 -14.60 -7.16
CA LEU A 195 8.67 -14.13 -5.84
C LEU A 195 10.01 -14.76 -5.43
N ALA A 196 11.07 -13.97 -5.36
CA ALA A 196 12.41 -14.41 -4.96
C ALA A 196 12.69 -14.14 -3.48
N GLU A 197 12.17 -13.02 -2.97
CA GLU A 197 12.42 -12.52 -1.62
C GLU A 197 11.11 -12.36 -0.85
N LEU A 198 11.05 -12.95 0.34
CA LEU A 198 9.92 -12.88 1.26
C LEU A 198 10.43 -12.47 2.64
N GLU A 199 10.03 -11.29 3.09
CA GLU A 199 10.30 -10.77 4.42
C GLU A 199 9.00 -10.67 5.20
N ILE A 200 9.02 -11.24 6.41
CA ILE A 200 7.85 -11.23 7.28
C ILE A 200 8.30 -10.81 8.68
N TYR A 201 7.69 -9.75 9.21
CA TYR A 201 8.05 -9.17 10.50
C TYR A 201 6.85 -9.20 11.44
N PHE A 202 7.00 -9.81 12.61
CA PHE A 202 5.99 -9.82 13.67
C PHE A 202 4.60 -10.34 13.23
N CYS A 203 4.48 -11.03 12.09
CA CYS A 203 3.23 -11.63 11.61
C CYS A 203 3.05 -13.10 12.05
N TYR A 204 3.85 -13.56 13.02
CA TYR A 204 3.93 -14.96 13.43
C TYR A 204 3.45 -15.16 14.86
N LEU A 205 2.36 -15.90 15.03
CA LEU A 205 2.08 -16.53 16.32
C LEU A 205 2.90 -17.81 16.42
N LEU A 206 3.98 -17.76 17.20
CA LEU A 206 4.92 -18.87 17.48
C LEU A 206 4.25 -20.21 17.86
N HIS A 207 3.00 -20.19 18.31
CA HIS A 207 2.28 -21.40 18.77
C HIS A 207 1.44 -22.10 17.69
N ARG A 208 1.26 -21.52 16.49
CA ARG A 208 0.35 -22.08 15.46
C ARG A 208 1.04 -22.73 14.26
N PHE A 209 2.33 -22.51 14.06
CA PHE A 209 3.07 -23.17 12.99
C PHE A 209 3.75 -24.42 13.53
N SER A 210 3.42 -25.58 12.95
CA SER A 210 4.27 -26.75 13.14
C SER A 210 5.62 -26.47 12.47
N PRO A 211 6.75 -26.87 13.07
CA PRO A 211 8.07 -26.78 12.45
C PRO A 211 8.11 -27.32 11.02
N ASP A 212 7.28 -28.34 10.75
CA ASP A 212 7.15 -28.96 9.44
C ASP A 212 6.67 -28.01 8.35
N LEU A 213 5.84 -27.00 8.67
CA LEU A 213 5.28 -26.12 7.65
C LEU A 213 6.36 -25.19 7.06
N MET A 214 7.20 -24.62 7.92
CA MET A 214 8.29 -23.75 7.50
C MET A 214 9.40 -24.55 6.80
N GLY A 215 9.66 -25.78 7.28
CA GLY A 215 10.57 -26.71 6.59
C GLY A 215 10.09 -27.06 5.18
N LYS A 216 8.80 -27.34 4.99
CA LYS A 216 8.20 -27.59 3.68
C LYS A 216 8.28 -26.37 2.76
N MET A 217 8.08 -25.15 3.27
CA MET A 217 8.27 -23.93 2.47
C MET A 217 9.69 -23.80 1.94
N ILE A 218 10.70 -23.98 2.80
CA ILE A 218 12.12 -23.87 2.42
C ILE A 218 12.47 -24.91 1.34
N GLN A 219 11.95 -26.13 1.47
CA GLN A 219 12.23 -27.22 0.54
C GLN A 219 11.54 -27.09 -0.83
N SER A 220 10.54 -26.22 -0.96
CA SER A 220 9.75 -26.07 -2.19
C SER A 220 10.36 -25.13 -3.24
N ARG A 221 11.51 -24.52 -2.94
CA ARG A 221 12.25 -23.60 -3.82
C ARG A 221 13.62 -24.18 -4.17
#